data_AF-A0A455X9L9-F1
#
_entry.id   AF-A0A455X9L9-F1
#
_cell.length_a   1.000
_cell.length_b   1.000
_cell.length_c   1.000
_cell.angle_alpha   90.00
_cell.angle_beta   90.00
_cell.angle_gamma   90.00
#
_symmetry.space_group_name_H-M   'P 1'
#
loop_
_entity.id
_entity.type
_entity.pdbx_description
1 polymer ?
#
loop_
_entity_poly.entity_id
_entity_poly.type
_entity_poly.pdbx_seq_one_letter_code
_entity_poly.pdbx_strand_id
1 'polypeptide(L)'
;MSETVKLSGRLVYSAGSNDISLIELRSLKYYNLGSFSTDSINHFTKLSDRVVLFEDCTGIRKPNCLLRKFDIDAKTSSTLRSGYLPTYIPESKTLLFYDLDGESGQKCLYTANIRTLGTAQKIAKAPADMILPNGLTYPLITPPLQISNDEVIFVGEDQDLWIFQILNSKLTPTGIKASVPYVWRKRTQQLISYNWKSQEFYQITLKTGHAEKLPQLKGASGLVYLPNDDVIIYGKSRMHMLISEISDIFTYSFNTKKEIKLRARSHISSGVWLP
;
A
#
# COMPACT_ATOMS: atom_id res chain seq x y z
N MET A 1 -3.60 -14.15 31.58
CA MET A 1 -2.98 -14.77 30.38
C MET A 1 -3.21 -13.83 29.21
N SER A 2 -2.15 -13.32 28.56
CA SER A 2 -2.30 -12.46 27.38
C SER A 2 -2.76 -13.30 26.20
N GLU A 3 -3.95 -13.01 25.70
CA GLU A 3 -4.50 -13.62 24.49
C GLU A 3 -3.54 -13.32 23.32
N THR A 4 -2.96 -14.36 22.74
CA THR A 4 -2.07 -14.26 21.58
C THR A 4 -2.89 -14.59 20.35
N VAL A 5 -3.08 -13.61 19.45
CA VAL A 5 -3.68 -13.91 18.14
C VAL A 5 -2.67 -14.77 17.38
N LYS A 6 -3.07 -16.01 17.07
CA LYS A 6 -2.27 -16.94 16.27
C LYS A 6 -2.36 -16.54 14.79
N LEU A 7 -1.49 -15.62 14.38
CA LEU A 7 -1.35 -15.24 12.96
C LEU A 7 -0.46 -16.23 12.21
N SER A 8 -0.68 -16.36 10.91
CA SER A 8 0.11 -17.20 10.01
C SER A 8 0.62 -16.43 8.79
N GLY A 9 1.65 -16.96 8.15
CA GLY A 9 2.35 -16.31 7.04
C GLY A 9 3.46 -15.36 7.50
N ARG A 10 3.93 -14.55 6.54
CA ARG A 10 5.10 -13.69 6.63
C ARG A 10 4.72 -12.26 6.27
N LEU A 11 5.14 -11.31 7.09
CA LEU A 11 5.07 -9.89 6.76
C LEU A 11 6.41 -9.47 6.17
N VAL A 12 6.43 -9.07 4.90
CA VAL A 12 7.59 -8.42 4.26
C VAL A 12 7.33 -6.93 4.22
N TYR A 13 8.27 -6.13 4.72
CA TYR A 13 8.04 -4.69 4.88
C TYR A 13 9.34 -3.87 4.84
N SER A 14 9.19 -2.56 4.65
CA SER A 14 10.24 -1.56 4.88
C SER A 14 9.79 -0.59 5.98
N ALA A 15 10.77 -0.05 6.71
CA ALA A 15 10.58 1.04 7.66
C ALA A 15 10.68 2.43 6.98
N GLY A 16 10.60 2.49 5.65
CA GLY A 16 10.88 3.70 4.87
C GLY A 16 12.39 3.95 4.69
N SER A 17 13.19 2.96 5.05
CA SER A 17 14.64 2.92 4.78
C SER A 17 14.90 2.15 3.50
N ASN A 18 16.19 1.92 3.24
CA ASN A 18 16.71 1.10 2.16
C ASN A 18 16.79 -0.40 2.50
N ASP A 19 16.16 -0.83 3.60
CA ASP A 19 16.15 -2.23 4.04
C ASP A 19 14.80 -2.91 3.74
N ILE A 20 14.87 -4.20 3.38
CA ILE A 20 13.71 -5.08 3.36
C ILE A 20 13.79 -6.03 4.56
N SER A 21 12.73 -6.03 5.35
CA SER A 21 12.59 -6.81 6.57
C SER A 21 11.49 -7.86 6.45
N LEU A 22 11.61 -8.94 7.22
CA LEU A 22 10.62 -10.00 7.32
C LEU A 22 10.30 -10.34 8.77
N ILE A 23 9.01 -10.52 9.07
CA ILE A 23 8.53 -11.11 10.33
C ILE A 23 7.72 -12.37 10.02
N GLU A 24 8.15 -13.51 10.58
CA GLU A 24 7.36 -14.75 10.62
C GLU A 24 6.26 -14.60 11.68
N LEU A 25 5.00 -14.49 11.26
CA LEU A 25 3.92 -14.06 12.17
C LEU A 25 3.59 -15.09 13.25
N ARG A 26 3.81 -16.39 12.98
CA ARG A 26 3.56 -17.45 13.95
C ARG A 26 4.58 -17.47 15.09
N SER A 27 5.86 -17.25 14.78
CA SER A 27 6.95 -17.30 15.77
C SER A 27 7.46 -15.92 16.19
N LEU A 28 6.94 -14.86 15.57
CA LEU A 28 7.43 -13.47 15.67
C LEU A 28 8.95 -13.34 15.42
N LYS A 29 9.53 -14.25 14.63
CA LYS A 29 10.96 -14.22 14.30
C LYS A 29 11.22 -13.16 13.24
N TYR A 30 12.33 -12.46 13.40
CA TYR A 30 12.74 -11.37 12.53
C TYR A 30 13.92 -11.74 11.66
N TYR A 31 13.89 -11.26 10.42
CA TYR A 31 15.00 -11.38 9.49
C TYR A 31 15.18 -10.07 8.73
N ASN A 32 16.42 -9.60 8.62
CA ASN A 32 16.78 -8.62 7.60
C ASN A 32 17.06 -9.41 6.30
N LEU A 33 16.29 -9.12 5.25
CA LEU A 33 16.43 -9.78 3.96
C LEU A 33 17.51 -9.14 3.10
N GLY A 34 17.80 -7.86 3.29
CA GLY A 34 18.88 -7.15 2.60
C GLY A 34 18.72 -5.62 2.63
N SER A 35 19.82 -4.94 2.33
CA SER A 35 19.92 -3.49 2.20
C SER A 35 20.23 -3.12 0.75
N PHE A 36 19.63 -2.05 0.26
CA PHE A 36 19.74 -1.60 -1.13
C PHE A 36 20.50 -0.26 -1.20
N SER A 37 21.20 -0.02 -2.31
CA SER A 37 21.87 1.26 -2.58
C SER A 37 20.87 2.29 -3.13
N THR A 38 19.87 2.62 -2.34
CA THR A 38 18.78 3.57 -2.65
C THR A 38 18.43 4.39 -1.42
N ASP A 39 17.66 5.47 -1.57
CA ASP A 39 17.28 6.31 -0.42
C ASP A 39 16.12 5.69 0.35
N SER A 40 15.16 5.10 -0.35
CA SER A 40 14.00 4.48 0.27
C SER A 40 13.40 3.37 -0.59
N ILE A 41 12.89 2.35 0.09
CA ILE A 41 12.05 1.30 -0.47
C ILE A 41 10.62 1.55 -0.03
N ASN A 42 9.71 1.70 -0.99
CA ASN A 42 8.31 1.98 -0.72
C ASN A 42 7.38 1.04 -1.49
N HIS A 43 6.13 0.95 -1.04
CA HIS A 43 5.01 0.32 -1.74
C HIS A 43 5.28 -1.09 -2.25
N PHE A 44 5.01 -2.08 -1.39
CA PHE A 44 5.13 -3.50 -1.77
C PHE A 44 3.85 -4.02 -2.41
N THR A 45 4.01 -4.88 -3.42
CA THR A 45 2.94 -5.74 -3.93
C THR A 45 3.45 -7.17 -4.13
N LYS A 46 2.58 -8.15 -3.94
CA LYS A 46 2.92 -9.58 -3.99
C LYS A 46 2.90 -10.05 -5.45
N LEU A 47 4.02 -10.55 -5.97
CA LEU A 47 4.03 -11.26 -7.26
C LEU A 47 3.76 -12.77 -7.08
N SER A 48 4.34 -13.36 -6.04
CA SER A 48 4.15 -14.76 -5.64
C SER A 48 4.42 -14.92 -4.13
N ASP A 49 4.35 -16.14 -3.60
CA ASP A 49 4.66 -16.39 -2.19
C ASP A 49 6.14 -16.18 -1.85
N ARG A 50 7.02 -15.99 -2.84
CA ARG A 50 8.47 -15.80 -2.63
C ARG A 50 9.00 -14.54 -3.28
N VAL A 51 8.17 -13.85 -4.05
CA VAL A 51 8.59 -12.70 -4.83
C VAL A 51 7.68 -11.52 -4.57
N VAL A 52 8.29 -10.39 -4.25
CA VAL A 52 7.62 -9.10 -4.10
C VAL A 52 8.10 -8.12 -5.16
N LEU A 53 7.23 -7.19 -5.52
CA LEU A 53 7.59 -6.00 -6.27
C LEU A 53 7.54 -4.79 -5.34
N PHE A 54 8.40 -3.81 -5.57
CA PHE A 54 8.42 -2.55 -4.84
C PHE A 54 8.99 -1.43 -5.72
N GLU A 55 8.84 -0.19 -5.27
CA GLU A 55 9.57 0.95 -5.84
C GLU A 55 10.81 1.24 -4.99
N ASP A 56 11.93 1.48 -5.66
CA ASP A 56 13.03 2.24 -5.07
C ASP A 56 13.14 3.60 -5.76
N CYS A 57 13.47 4.64 -5.00
CA CYS A 57 13.59 5.99 -5.53
C CYS A 57 14.91 6.60 -5.06
N THR A 58 15.63 7.22 -5.99
CA THR A 58 16.84 8.00 -5.69
C THR A 58 16.54 9.49 -5.77
N GLY A 59 16.90 10.23 -4.72
CA GLY A 59 16.67 11.66 -4.57
C GLY A 59 15.37 12.02 -3.84
N ILE A 60 15.31 13.28 -3.39
CA ILE A 60 14.20 13.82 -2.57
C ILE A 60 12.91 14.04 -3.40
N ARG A 61 12.99 14.12 -4.74
CA ARG A 61 11.82 14.40 -5.60
C ARG A 61 11.62 13.31 -6.66
N LYS A 62 10.46 12.64 -6.61
CA LYS A 62 9.93 11.77 -7.68
C LYS A 62 9.96 12.55 -9.00
N PRO A 63 10.50 11.97 -10.09
CA PRO A 63 9.93 10.75 -10.67
C PRO A 63 10.94 9.61 -10.93
N ASN A 64 12.19 9.74 -10.48
CA ASN A 64 13.25 8.77 -10.75
C ASN A 64 13.15 7.54 -9.83
N CYS A 65 12.03 6.82 -9.94
CA CYS A 65 11.81 5.57 -9.24
C CYS A 65 11.88 4.39 -10.21
N LEU A 66 12.42 3.28 -9.73
CA LEU A 66 12.45 2.02 -10.47
C LEU A 66 11.56 1.02 -9.76
N LEU A 67 10.77 0.31 -10.56
CA LEU A 67 10.07 -0.88 -10.10
C LEU A 67 11.06 -2.04 -10.07
N ARG A 68 11.22 -2.63 -8.90
CA ARG A 68 12.11 -3.76 -8.64
C ARG A 68 11.30 -5.01 -8.40
N LYS A 69 11.87 -6.15 -8.79
CA LYS A 69 11.46 -7.49 -8.37
C LYS A 69 12.49 -8.00 -7.38
N PHE A 70 12.06 -8.59 -6.27
CA PHE A 70 12.96 -9.22 -5.30
C PHE A 70 12.47 -10.60 -4.91
N ASP A 71 13.38 -11.56 -5.04
CA ASP A 71 13.20 -12.94 -4.58
C ASP A 71 13.70 -13.06 -3.14
N ILE A 72 12.80 -13.44 -2.24
CA ILE A 72 13.05 -13.48 -0.79
C ILE A 72 14.06 -14.56 -0.41
N ASP A 73 13.98 -15.71 -1.06
CA ASP A 73 14.80 -16.87 -0.70
C ASP A 73 16.20 -16.71 -1.30
N ALA A 74 16.27 -16.30 -2.58
CA ALA A 74 17.54 -16.05 -3.26
C ALA A 74 18.20 -14.74 -2.82
N LYS A 75 17.45 -13.84 -2.19
CA LYS A 75 17.88 -12.47 -1.83
C LYS A 75 18.45 -11.69 -3.02
N THR A 76 17.90 -11.93 -4.20
CA THR A 76 18.32 -11.26 -5.43
C THR A 76 17.26 -10.27 -5.89
N SER A 77 17.71 -9.16 -6.46
CA SER A 77 16.84 -8.14 -7.02
C SER A 77 17.17 -7.87 -8.49
N SER A 78 16.15 -7.46 -9.23
CA SER A 78 16.29 -7.05 -10.63
C SER A 78 15.38 -5.86 -10.92
N THR A 79 15.84 -4.93 -11.73
CA THR A 79 15.00 -3.84 -12.27
C THR A 79 14.02 -4.39 -13.29
N LEU A 80 12.76 -3.99 -13.16
CA LEU A 80 11.72 -4.29 -14.14
C LEU A 80 11.55 -3.15 -15.15
N ARG A 81 11.41 -1.92 -14.65
CA ARG A 81 11.17 -0.70 -15.44
C ARG A 81 11.20 0.56 -14.57
N SER A 82 11.09 1.73 -15.17
CA SER A 82 10.71 2.97 -14.48
C SER A 82 9.27 2.91 -13.99
N GLY A 83 9.00 3.64 -12.91
CA GLY A 83 7.67 3.84 -12.36
C GLY A 83 7.63 3.74 -10.84
N TYR A 84 6.46 3.97 -10.27
CA TYR A 84 6.22 3.94 -8.83
C TYR A 84 4.77 3.51 -8.52
N LEU A 85 4.53 3.13 -7.26
CA LEU A 85 3.32 2.62 -6.63
C LEU A 85 2.82 1.34 -7.31
N PRO A 86 3.66 0.29 -7.39
CA PRO A 86 3.32 -0.91 -8.12
C PRO A 86 2.15 -1.64 -7.47
N THR A 87 1.23 -2.13 -8.29
CA THR A 87 0.14 -3.03 -7.90
C THR A 87 0.04 -4.16 -8.91
N TYR A 88 0.32 -5.38 -8.47
CA TYR A 88 0.22 -6.57 -9.31
C TYR A 88 -1.10 -7.30 -9.06
N ILE A 89 -1.76 -7.66 -10.15
CA ILE A 89 -3.02 -8.41 -10.18
C ILE A 89 -2.72 -9.80 -10.73
N PRO A 90 -2.64 -10.84 -9.87
CA PRO A 90 -2.20 -12.17 -10.28
C PRO A 90 -3.05 -12.81 -11.37
N GLU A 91 -4.37 -12.64 -11.31
CA GLU A 91 -5.33 -13.30 -12.19
C GLU A 91 -5.19 -12.84 -13.64
N SER A 92 -4.94 -11.55 -13.86
CA SER A 92 -4.74 -10.96 -15.19
C SER A 92 -3.27 -10.83 -15.58
N LYS A 93 -2.33 -11.16 -14.68
CA LYS A 93 -0.88 -10.94 -14.82
C LYS A 93 -0.55 -9.48 -15.15
N THR A 94 -1.34 -8.57 -14.59
CA THR A 94 -1.29 -7.14 -14.87
C THR A 94 -0.55 -6.41 -13.77
N LEU A 95 0.34 -5.51 -14.16
CA LEU A 95 1.01 -4.57 -13.28
C LEU A 95 0.46 -3.17 -13.56
N LEU A 96 -0.08 -2.53 -12.52
CA LEU A 96 -0.41 -1.12 -12.53
C LEU A 96 0.67 -0.33 -11.81
N PHE A 97 0.99 0.85 -12.31
CA PHE A 97 2.01 1.74 -11.76
C PHE A 97 1.83 3.15 -12.31
N TYR A 98 2.35 4.14 -11.60
CA TYR A 98 2.44 5.50 -12.09
C TYR A 98 3.80 5.76 -12.73
N ASP A 99 3.81 6.54 -13.80
CA ASP A 99 5.03 7.03 -14.45
C ASP A 99 4.78 8.42 -15.04
N LEU A 100 5.84 9.07 -15.54
CA LEU A 100 5.69 10.28 -16.34
C LEU A 100 5.30 9.93 -17.77
N ASP A 101 4.30 10.63 -18.27
CA ASP A 101 3.92 10.63 -19.67
C ASP A 101 5.02 11.33 -20.49
N GLY A 102 5.62 10.61 -21.45
CA GLY A 102 6.79 11.10 -22.19
C GLY A 102 6.54 12.35 -23.04
N GLU A 103 5.29 12.60 -23.43
CA GLU A 103 4.91 13.77 -24.24
C GLU A 103 4.57 14.98 -23.37
N SER A 104 3.75 14.78 -22.34
CA SER A 104 3.22 15.87 -21.51
C SER A 104 4.01 16.12 -20.22
N GLY A 105 4.90 15.20 -19.82
CA GLY A 105 5.56 15.21 -18.52
C GLY A 105 4.62 15.03 -17.33
N GLN A 106 3.36 14.68 -17.56
CA GLN A 106 2.36 14.52 -16.51
C GLN A 106 2.43 13.13 -15.88
N LYS A 107 2.24 13.06 -14.56
CA LYS A 107 2.10 11.78 -13.85
C LYS A 107 0.79 11.10 -14.31
N CYS A 108 0.90 9.88 -14.82
CA CYS A 108 -0.25 9.09 -15.25
C CYS A 108 -0.19 7.67 -14.68
N LEU A 109 -1.35 7.08 -14.46
CA LEU A 109 -1.50 5.67 -14.14
C LEU A 109 -1.42 4.87 -15.44
N TYR A 110 -0.58 3.84 -15.44
CA TYR A 110 -0.40 2.90 -16.54
C TYR A 110 -0.72 1.48 -16.10
N THR A 111 -1.07 0.65 -17.08
CA THR A 111 -1.18 -0.80 -16.95
C THR A 111 -0.25 -1.48 -17.96
N ALA A 112 0.37 -2.59 -17.57
CA ALA A 112 1.17 -3.43 -18.47
C ALA A 112 1.06 -4.90 -18.06
N ASN A 113 1.17 -5.82 -19.02
CA ASN A 113 1.36 -7.23 -18.68
C ASN A 113 2.76 -7.44 -18.10
N ILE A 114 2.87 -8.18 -16.99
CA ILE A 114 4.15 -8.42 -16.31
C ILE A 114 5.19 -9.12 -17.19
N ARG A 115 4.77 -9.80 -18.26
CA ARG A 115 5.66 -10.47 -19.22
C ARG A 115 6.09 -9.57 -20.38
N THR A 116 5.34 -8.52 -20.66
CA THR A 116 5.59 -7.58 -21.77
C THR A 116 5.57 -6.14 -21.27
N LEU A 117 6.41 -5.85 -20.27
CA LEU A 117 6.45 -4.55 -19.59
C LEU A 117 6.77 -3.37 -20.54
N GLY A 118 7.42 -3.61 -21.68
CA GLY A 118 7.70 -2.56 -22.67
C GLY A 118 6.45 -1.93 -23.29
N THR A 119 5.30 -2.61 -23.27
CA THR A 119 4.04 -2.12 -23.82
C THR A 119 3.10 -1.75 -22.68
N ALA A 120 3.17 -0.50 -22.22
CA ALA A 120 2.28 0.04 -21.20
C ALA A 120 1.14 0.85 -21.84
N GLN A 121 -0.07 0.68 -21.33
CA GLN A 121 -1.24 1.45 -21.72
C GLN A 121 -1.56 2.47 -20.65
N LYS A 122 -1.77 3.73 -21.06
CA LYS A 122 -2.22 4.81 -20.18
C LYS A 122 -3.68 4.58 -19.79
N ILE A 123 -3.96 4.66 -18.49
CA ILE A 123 -5.31 4.50 -17.92
C ILE A 123 -5.92 5.85 -17.62
N ALA A 124 -5.25 6.64 -16.78
CA ALA A 124 -5.77 7.91 -16.28
C ALA A 124 -4.64 8.85 -15.89
N LYS A 125 -4.92 10.15 -15.87
CA LYS A 125 -4.02 11.14 -15.28
C LYS A 125 -4.05 11.01 -13.74
N ALA A 126 -2.90 11.20 -13.09
CA ALA A 126 -2.84 11.20 -11.64
C ALA A 126 -3.49 12.47 -11.06
N PRO A 127 -4.07 12.40 -9.84
CA PRO A 127 -4.56 13.58 -9.15
C PRO A 127 -3.43 14.56 -8.86
N ALA A 128 -3.74 15.86 -8.94
CA ALA A 128 -2.87 16.89 -8.39
C ALA A 128 -2.78 16.75 -6.87
N ASP A 129 -1.64 17.11 -6.30
CA ASP A 129 -1.52 17.19 -4.85
C ASP A 129 -2.45 18.27 -4.31
N MET A 130 -2.97 18.05 -3.11
CA MET A 130 -3.87 18.99 -2.47
C MET A 130 -3.13 19.98 -1.59
N ILE A 131 -3.52 21.24 -1.62
CA ILE A 131 -3.04 22.24 -0.64
C ILE A 131 -4.03 22.26 0.53
N LEU A 132 -3.56 21.88 1.71
CA LEU A 132 -4.34 21.91 2.95
C LEU A 132 -4.51 23.35 3.46
N PRO A 133 -5.47 23.64 4.36
CA PRO A 133 -5.70 24.98 4.91
C PRO A 133 -4.49 25.60 5.60
N ASN A 134 -3.56 24.78 6.09
CA ASN A 134 -2.30 25.22 6.70
C ASN A 134 -1.15 25.44 5.68
N GLY A 135 -1.44 25.39 4.39
CA GLY A 135 -0.47 25.55 3.31
C GLY A 135 0.37 24.31 3.00
N LEU A 136 0.23 23.22 3.77
CA LEU A 136 0.97 21.98 3.49
C LEU A 136 0.39 21.25 2.29
N THR A 137 1.26 20.67 1.48
CA THR A 137 0.87 19.82 0.35
C THR A 137 0.60 18.40 0.85
N TYR A 138 -0.54 17.84 0.48
CA TYR A 138 -0.94 16.47 0.76
C TYR A 138 -1.00 15.66 -0.54
N PRO A 139 -0.18 14.61 -0.70
CA PRO A 139 -0.20 13.79 -1.89
C PRO A 139 -1.47 12.94 -1.94
N LEU A 140 -2.23 13.06 -3.02
CA LEU A 140 -3.43 12.24 -3.25
C LEU A 140 -3.11 10.93 -3.99
N ILE A 141 -1.96 10.89 -4.66
CA ILE A 141 -1.51 9.72 -5.38
C ILE A 141 -1.13 8.60 -4.41
N THR A 142 -1.75 7.43 -4.59
CA THR A 142 -1.51 6.20 -3.82
C THR A 142 -1.52 5.00 -4.75
N PRO A 143 -0.94 3.85 -4.34
CA PRO A 143 -1.02 2.64 -5.15
C PRO A 143 -2.48 2.31 -5.46
N PRO A 144 -2.80 1.92 -6.71
CA PRO A 144 -4.09 1.33 -6.99
C PRO A 144 -4.32 0.13 -6.07
N LEU A 145 -5.56 -0.06 -5.62
CA LEU A 145 -5.87 -1.12 -4.69
C LEU A 145 -6.77 -2.14 -5.36
N GLN A 146 -6.36 -3.41 -5.37
CA GLN A 146 -7.17 -4.50 -5.90
C GLN A 146 -8.43 -4.70 -5.03
N ILE A 147 -9.61 -4.60 -5.64
CA ILE A 147 -10.90 -4.83 -4.97
C ILE A 147 -11.61 -6.09 -5.48
N SER A 148 -11.28 -6.57 -6.69
CA SER A 148 -11.69 -7.87 -7.20
C SER A 148 -10.62 -8.46 -8.12
N ASN A 149 -10.86 -9.61 -8.73
CA ASN A 149 -9.90 -10.22 -9.67
C ASN A 149 -9.71 -9.38 -10.95
N ASP A 150 -10.67 -8.50 -11.25
CA ASP A 150 -10.70 -7.67 -12.46
C ASP A 150 -10.76 -6.16 -12.15
N GLU A 151 -10.90 -5.77 -10.88
CA GLU A 151 -11.12 -4.37 -10.51
C GLU A 151 -10.08 -3.86 -9.55
N VAL A 152 -9.63 -2.63 -9.83
CA VAL A 152 -8.80 -1.84 -8.93
C VAL A 152 -9.48 -0.51 -8.66
N ILE A 153 -9.21 0.06 -7.49
CA ILE A 153 -9.68 1.39 -7.09
C ILE A 153 -8.50 2.32 -6.83
N PHE A 154 -8.61 3.57 -7.26
CA PHE A 154 -7.60 4.61 -7.05
C PHE A 154 -8.24 6.00 -7.03
N VAL A 155 -7.49 7.02 -6.63
CA VAL A 155 -7.95 8.41 -6.67
C VAL A 155 -7.80 8.96 -8.09
N GLY A 156 -8.91 9.37 -8.72
CA GLY A 156 -8.96 10.00 -10.03
C GLY A 156 -8.54 11.48 -10.00
N GLU A 157 -8.36 12.08 -11.16
CA GLU A 157 -7.90 13.47 -11.29
C GLU A 157 -8.88 14.50 -10.67
N ASP A 158 -10.15 14.14 -10.59
CA ASP A 158 -11.24 14.91 -10.00
C ASP A 158 -11.41 14.67 -8.48
N GLN A 159 -10.47 13.95 -7.87
CA GLN A 159 -10.43 13.56 -6.45
C GLN A 159 -11.57 12.62 -6.02
N ASP A 160 -12.29 12.05 -6.98
CA ASP A 160 -13.20 10.92 -6.74
C ASP A 160 -12.40 9.61 -6.74
N LEU A 161 -12.90 8.60 -6.02
CA LEU A 161 -12.41 7.25 -6.21
C LEU A 161 -12.97 6.70 -7.52
N TRP A 162 -12.08 6.20 -8.37
CA TRP A 162 -12.41 5.57 -9.64
C TRP A 162 -12.13 4.08 -9.56
N ILE A 163 -13.03 3.28 -10.14
CA ILE A 163 -12.84 1.85 -10.36
C ILE A 163 -12.41 1.66 -11.81
N PHE A 164 -11.30 0.95 -12.01
CA PHE A 164 -10.85 0.46 -13.32
C PHE A 164 -11.08 -1.04 -13.43
N GLN A 165 -11.83 -1.45 -14.44
CA GLN A 165 -12.04 -2.84 -14.84
C GLN A 165 -11.00 -3.21 -15.89
N ILE A 166 -10.16 -4.21 -15.60
CA ILE A 166 -8.96 -4.53 -16.37
C ILE A 166 -9.33 -5.16 -17.71
N LEU A 167 -10.23 -6.14 -17.73
CA LEU A 167 -10.57 -6.93 -18.91
C LEU A 167 -11.25 -6.10 -20.01
N ASN A 168 -12.09 -5.12 -19.64
CA ASN A 168 -12.82 -4.29 -20.60
C ASN A 168 -12.27 -2.86 -20.68
N SER A 169 -11.22 -2.54 -19.93
CA SER A 169 -10.61 -1.21 -19.85
C SER A 169 -11.60 -0.08 -19.51
N LYS A 170 -12.60 -0.36 -18.67
CA LYS A 170 -13.64 0.61 -18.30
C LYS A 170 -13.27 1.33 -17.00
N LEU A 171 -13.41 2.65 -17.03
CA LEU A 171 -13.33 3.51 -15.84
C LEU A 171 -14.73 3.91 -15.36
N THR A 172 -14.97 3.84 -14.06
CA THR A 172 -16.24 4.24 -13.44
C THR A 172 -16.00 5.03 -12.14
N PRO A 173 -16.46 6.28 -12.03
CA PRO A 173 -16.39 7.04 -10.79
C PRO A 173 -17.36 6.47 -9.75
N THR A 174 -16.99 6.55 -8.47
CA THR A 174 -17.80 6.01 -7.36
C THR A 174 -18.65 7.06 -6.65
N GLY A 175 -18.35 8.35 -6.85
CA GLY A 175 -18.92 9.46 -6.07
C GLY A 175 -18.31 9.63 -4.67
N ILE A 176 -17.36 8.78 -4.27
CA ILE A 176 -16.70 8.83 -2.97
C ILE A 176 -15.48 9.76 -3.07
N LYS A 177 -15.65 10.98 -2.57
CA LYS A 177 -14.59 12.01 -2.56
C LYS A 177 -13.86 12.10 -1.24
N ALA A 178 -12.77 12.84 -1.25
CA ALA A 178 -11.94 13.14 -0.09
C ALA A 178 -11.41 11.89 0.64
N SER A 179 -11.18 10.81 -0.10
CA SER A 179 -10.89 9.48 0.42
C SER A 179 -9.70 8.92 -0.36
N VAL A 180 -8.68 8.45 0.35
CA VAL A 180 -7.49 7.83 -0.22
C VAL A 180 -7.53 6.33 0.13
N PRO A 181 -7.52 5.41 -0.85
CA PRO A 181 -7.65 3.98 -0.58
C PRO A 181 -6.35 3.43 0.02
N TYR A 182 -6.47 2.58 1.05
CA TYR A 182 -5.31 1.93 1.69
C TYR A 182 -5.42 0.41 1.66
N VAL A 183 -6.58 -0.14 2.04
CA VAL A 183 -6.76 -1.58 2.22
C VAL A 183 -8.14 -2.02 1.76
N TRP A 184 -8.21 -3.15 1.07
CA TRP A 184 -9.46 -3.80 0.73
C TRP A 184 -9.73 -4.98 1.66
N ARG A 185 -10.78 -4.88 2.47
CA ARG A 185 -11.24 -5.98 3.33
C ARG A 185 -12.05 -6.97 2.51
N LYS A 186 -11.37 -7.87 1.79
CA LYS A 186 -11.99 -8.87 0.90
C LYS A 186 -13.12 -9.67 1.58
N ARG A 187 -13.03 -9.93 2.88
CA ARG A 187 -14.05 -10.69 3.62
C ARG A 187 -15.39 -9.97 3.71
N THR A 188 -15.38 -8.66 3.90
CA THR A 188 -16.59 -7.84 4.10
C THR A 188 -16.89 -6.92 2.92
N GLN A 189 -16.04 -6.90 1.90
CA GLN A 189 -16.16 -6.03 0.71
C GLN A 189 -16.19 -4.55 1.09
N GLN A 190 -15.31 -4.17 2.03
CA GLN A 190 -15.20 -2.79 2.53
C GLN A 190 -13.82 -2.22 2.23
N LEU A 191 -13.81 -0.96 1.80
CA LEU A 191 -12.60 -0.19 1.60
C LEU A 191 -12.20 0.49 2.92
N ILE A 192 -11.00 0.23 3.42
CA ILE A 192 -10.37 1.10 4.40
C ILE A 192 -9.69 2.23 3.65
N SER A 193 -10.08 3.45 3.96
CA SER A 193 -9.52 4.66 3.37
C SER A 193 -9.19 5.69 4.42
N TYR A 194 -8.25 6.56 4.08
CA TYR A 194 -7.94 7.74 4.87
C TYR A 194 -8.65 8.95 4.27
N ASN A 195 -9.44 9.65 5.08
CA ASN A 195 -10.09 10.86 4.66
C ASN A 195 -9.19 12.06 4.96
N TRP A 196 -8.61 12.69 3.92
CA TRP A 196 -7.63 13.76 4.12
C TRP A 196 -8.22 15.05 4.70
N LYS A 197 -9.55 15.27 4.63
CA LYS A 197 -10.22 16.42 5.26
C LYS A 197 -10.27 16.28 6.77
N SER A 198 -10.73 15.11 7.22
CA SER A 198 -10.94 14.82 8.63
C SER A 198 -9.70 14.25 9.31
N GLN A 199 -8.70 13.81 8.53
CA GLN A 199 -7.47 13.17 8.98
C GLN A 199 -7.72 11.86 9.77
N GLU A 200 -8.72 11.10 9.33
CA GLU A 200 -9.19 9.90 10.04
C GLU A 200 -9.38 8.74 9.05
N PHE A 201 -9.22 7.52 9.55
CA PHE A 201 -9.52 6.31 8.78
C PHE A 201 -11.00 5.95 8.88
N TYR A 202 -11.56 5.52 7.76
CA TYR A 202 -12.92 5.01 7.64
C TYR A 202 -12.91 3.64 6.97
N GLN A 203 -13.88 2.80 7.32
CA GLN A 203 -14.30 1.68 6.49
C GLN A 203 -15.54 2.08 5.69
N ILE A 204 -15.50 1.89 4.38
CA ILE A 204 -16.53 2.35 3.45
C ILE A 204 -17.07 1.15 2.66
N THR A 205 -18.40 1.01 2.64
CA THR A 205 -19.09 0.05 1.77
C THR A 205 -19.34 0.70 0.41
N LEU A 206 -18.54 0.33 -0.60
CA LEU A 206 -18.51 0.99 -1.92
C LEU A 206 -19.89 1.14 -2.57
N LYS A 207 -20.74 0.10 -2.51
CA LYS A 207 -22.09 0.11 -3.12
C LYS A 207 -23.03 1.17 -2.52
N THR A 208 -22.88 1.46 -1.23
CA THR A 208 -23.81 2.32 -0.49
C THR A 208 -23.21 3.68 -0.13
N GLY A 209 -21.89 3.82 -0.22
CA GLY A 209 -21.16 4.97 0.31
C GLY A 209 -21.18 5.08 1.84
N HIS A 210 -21.80 4.13 2.57
CA HIS A 210 -21.81 4.14 4.02
C HIS A 210 -20.39 4.03 4.58
N ALA A 211 -20.04 4.96 5.47
CA ALA A 211 -18.71 5.09 6.06
C ALA A 211 -18.78 5.05 7.59
N GLU A 212 -17.97 4.19 8.20
CA GLU A 212 -17.80 4.08 9.65
C GLU A 212 -16.36 4.43 10.02
N LYS A 213 -16.17 5.27 11.04
CA LYS A 213 -14.85 5.67 11.52
C LYS A 213 -14.13 4.50 12.19
N LEU A 214 -12.82 4.40 12.00
CA LEU A 214 -11.93 3.41 12.63
C LEU A 214 -10.97 4.09 13.64
N PRO A 215 -11.44 4.49 14.83
CA PRO A 215 -10.63 5.25 15.79
C PRO A 215 -9.36 4.52 16.26
N GLN A 216 -9.36 3.18 16.26
CA GLN A 216 -8.20 2.36 16.60
C GLN A 216 -7.00 2.59 15.66
N LEU A 217 -7.26 2.96 14.40
CA LEU A 217 -6.25 3.24 13.37
C LEU A 217 -5.74 4.69 13.39
N LYS A 218 -6.12 5.50 14.40
CA LYS A 218 -5.59 6.85 14.54
C LYS A 218 -4.06 6.82 14.63
N GLY A 219 -3.39 7.54 13.73
CA GLY A 219 -1.93 7.58 13.61
C GLY A 219 -1.30 6.28 13.07
N ALA A 220 -2.09 5.43 12.41
CA ALA A 220 -1.58 4.22 11.78
C ALA A 220 -0.81 4.51 10.48
N SER A 221 0.27 3.77 10.25
CA SER A 221 1.07 3.78 9.01
C SER A 221 1.26 2.36 8.47
N GLY A 222 1.60 2.21 7.20
CA GLY A 222 2.01 0.92 6.62
C GLY A 222 0.99 -0.22 6.81
N LEU A 223 -0.26 0.05 6.46
CA LEU A 223 -1.39 -0.87 6.64
C LEU A 223 -1.25 -2.10 5.75
N VAL A 224 -1.30 -3.30 6.34
CA VAL A 224 -1.26 -4.59 5.63
C VAL A 224 -2.40 -5.49 6.09
N TYR A 225 -3.23 -5.97 5.17
CA TYR A 225 -4.40 -6.80 5.50
C TYR A 225 -4.15 -8.29 5.34
N LEU A 226 -4.61 -9.07 6.32
CA LEU A 226 -4.57 -10.51 6.36
C LEU A 226 -6.00 -11.04 6.15
N PRO A 227 -6.36 -11.50 4.94
CA PRO A 227 -7.73 -11.90 4.62
C PRO A 227 -8.19 -13.14 5.39
N ASN A 228 -7.28 -14.06 5.71
CA ASN A 228 -7.62 -15.33 6.38
C ASN A 228 -8.14 -15.10 7.81
N ASP A 229 -7.56 -14.15 8.52
CA ASP A 229 -7.88 -13.88 9.93
C ASP A 229 -8.80 -12.65 10.11
N ASP A 230 -9.06 -11.91 9.03
CA ASP A 230 -9.70 -10.58 9.03
C ASP A 230 -9.04 -9.63 10.02
N VAL A 231 -7.76 -9.40 9.76
CA VAL A 231 -6.84 -8.67 10.63
C VAL A 231 -6.06 -7.66 9.80
N ILE A 232 -5.73 -6.52 10.39
CA ILE A 232 -4.82 -5.54 9.81
C ILE A 232 -3.58 -5.38 10.69
N ILE A 233 -2.41 -5.37 10.06
CA ILE A 233 -1.12 -5.03 10.67
C ILE A 233 -0.79 -3.59 10.29
N TYR A 234 -0.27 -2.81 11.23
CA TYR A 234 0.11 -1.41 11.00
C TYR A 234 1.16 -0.94 12.00
N GLY A 235 1.88 0.12 11.61
CA GLY A 235 2.76 0.88 12.47
C GLY A 235 1.97 1.93 13.24
N LYS A 236 2.33 2.20 14.49
CA LYS A 236 1.74 3.29 15.28
C LYS A 236 2.76 3.86 16.24
N SER A 237 2.85 5.19 16.28
CA SER A 237 3.82 5.88 17.12
C SER A 237 3.32 6.06 18.56
N ARG A 238 4.22 5.87 19.52
CA ARG A 238 3.97 6.02 20.96
C ARG A 238 4.80 7.19 21.49
N MET A 239 4.15 8.33 21.70
CA MET A 239 4.72 9.56 22.29
C MET A 239 5.86 10.25 21.51
N HIS A 240 5.79 11.58 21.47
CA HIS A 240 6.91 12.48 21.24
C HIS A 240 7.52 12.86 22.61
N MET A 241 8.63 12.24 23.01
CA MET A 241 9.51 12.88 24.00
C MET A 241 10.67 13.51 23.25
N LEU A 242 10.60 14.84 23.12
CA LEU A 242 11.61 15.86 22.72
C LEU A 242 12.64 15.57 21.59
N ILE A 243 13.02 14.33 21.26
CA ILE A 243 14.13 14.02 20.34
C ILE A 243 13.90 12.74 19.49
N SER A 244 12.96 11.82 19.81
CA SER A 244 12.69 10.67 18.91
C SER A 244 11.27 10.10 18.97
N GLU A 245 10.67 9.88 17.81
CA GLU A 245 9.42 9.14 17.66
C GLU A 245 9.67 7.63 17.75
N ILE A 246 9.06 6.95 18.72
CA ILE A 246 9.14 5.49 18.84
C ILE A 246 7.88 4.88 18.22
N SER A 247 8.03 4.17 17.11
CA SER A 247 6.95 3.37 16.52
C SER A 247 7.00 1.92 16.98
N ASP A 248 5.83 1.29 17.02
CA ASP A 248 5.65 -0.15 17.19
C ASP A 248 4.83 -0.70 16.03
N ILE A 249 4.91 -2.02 15.82
CA ILE A 249 4.03 -2.74 14.90
C ILE A 249 2.92 -3.40 15.73
N PHE A 250 1.68 -3.08 15.38
CA PHE A 250 0.47 -3.61 15.97
C PHE A 250 -0.31 -4.45 14.96
N THR A 251 -1.23 -5.24 15.49
CA THR A 251 -2.25 -5.93 14.75
C THR A 251 -3.60 -5.61 15.36
N TYR A 252 -4.63 -5.45 14.55
CA TYR A 252 -6.02 -5.29 15.00
C TYR A 252 -6.90 -6.33 14.32
N SER A 253 -7.65 -7.09 15.13
CA SER A 253 -8.65 -8.03 14.62
C SER A 253 -10.02 -7.37 14.57
N PHE A 254 -10.64 -7.37 13.40
CA PHE A 254 -12.01 -6.87 13.24
C PHE A 254 -13.04 -7.77 13.92
N ASN A 255 -12.73 -9.07 14.04
CA ASN A 255 -13.59 -10.05 14.71
C ASN A 255 -13.62 -9.86 16.23
N THR A 256 -12.45 -9.79 16.87
CA THR A 256 -12.36 -9.69 18.35
C THR A 256 -12.35 -8.26 18.84
N LYS A 257 -12.20 -7.28 17.94
CA LYS A 257 -12.01 -5.86 18.25
C LYS A 257 -10.82 -5.58 19.15
N LYS A 258 -9.80 -6.45 19.15
CA LYS A 258 -8.59 -6.31 19.98
C LYS A 258 -7.39 -5.86 19.15
N GLU A 259 -6.66 -4.89 19.68
CA GLU A 259 -5.34 -4.48 19.22
C GLU A 259 -4.28 -5.24 20.04
N ILE A 260 -3.30 -5.83 19.35
CA ILE A 260 -2.18 -6.54 19.97
C ILE A 260 -0.88 -6.02 19.38
N LYS A 261 0.11 -5.83 20.22
CA LYS A 261 1.46 -5.48 19.77
C LYS A 261 2.17 -6.72 19.22
N LEU A 262 2.59 -6.65 17.95
CA LEU A 262 3.43 -7.68 17.34
C LEU A 262 4.91 -7.44 17.63
N ARG A 263 5.34 -6.17 17.62
CA ARG A 263 6.75 -5.82 17.80
C ARG A 263 6.94 -4.42 18.38
N ALA A 264 7.82 -4.31 19.36
CA ALA A 264 8.21 -3.04 19.95
C ALA A 264 9.36 -2.38 19.17
N ARG A 265 9.40 -1.04 19.15
CA ARG A 265 10.49 -0.24 18.55
C ARG A 265 10.75 -0.61 17.10
N SER A 266 9.69 -0.63 16.30
CA SER A 266 9.75 -0.97 14.89
C SER A 266 8.71 -0.18 14.13
N HIS A 267 9.12 0.37 13.00
CA HIS A 267 8.28 1.14 12.11
C HIS A 267 7.97 0.34 10.85
N ILE A 268 6.78 0.53 10.29
CA ILE A 268 6.38 0.03 8.99
C ILE A 268 5.81 1.20 8.19
N SER A 269 6.48 1.54 7.10
CA SER A 269 6.00 2.53 6.14
C SER A 269 5.13 1.87 5.07
N SER A 270 5.53 0.67 4.65
CA SER A 270 4.85 -0.15 3.66
C SER A 270 5.23 -1.62 3.84
N GLY A 271 4.30 -2.52 3.51
CA GLY A 271 4.57 -3.95 3.51
C GLY A 271 3.51 -4.74 2.77
N VAL A 272 3.73 -6.05 2.71
CA VAL A 272 2.83 -7.02 2.09
C VAL A 272 2.84 -8.31 2.90
N TRP A 273 1.68 -8.95 2.98
CA TRP A 273 1.54 -10.26 3.60
C TRP A 273 1.70 -11.37 2.56
N LEU A 274 2.49 -12.38 2.91
CA LEU A 274 2.68 -13.61 2.15
C LEU A 274 2.18 -14.78 3.00
N PRO A 275 1.29 -15.65 2.48
CA PRO A 275 0.84 -16.83 3.21
C PRO A 275 1.97 -17.80 3.53
#